data_AF-A0A2N3IAX5-F1
#
_entry.id   AF-A0A2N3IAX5-F1
#
_cell.length_a   1.000
_cell.length_b   1.000
_cell.length_c   1.000
_cell.angle_alpha   90.00
_cell.angle_beta   90.00
_cell.angle_gamma   90.00
#
_symmetry.space_group_name_H-M   'P 1'
#
loop_
_entity.id
_entity.type
_entity.pdbx_description
1 polymer ?
#
loop_
_entity_poly.entity_id
_entity_poly.type
_entity_poly.pdbx_seq_one_letter_code
_entity_poly.pdbx_strand_id
1 'polypeptide(L)'
;MPSSHYKKVLLLLKSVIFNYHGLDEDEQKILKETAEQINGTEELHWVNQFILEDDLSAFDRARGFFNTIIGEFSKEQRLEIIRQIWDANRSKGYVSEIEATSLLKIAKDWGIQSDFIAYVRSIRNNT
;
A
#
# COMPACT_ATOMS: atom_id res chain seq x y z
N MET A 1 0.47 13.73 -13.57
CA MET A 1 0.79 13.62 -12.12
C MET A 1 -0.38 12.95 -11.42
N PRO A 2 -0.17 12.03 -10.47
CA PRO A 2 -1.26 11.37 -9.75
C PRO A 2 -2.11 12.37 -8.95
N SER A 3 -3.40 12.07 -8.75
CA SER A 3 -4.28 12.88 -7.90
C SER A 3 -3.87 12.78 -6.42
N SER A 4 -4.24 13.77 -5.60
CA SER A 4 -3.96 13.71 -4.15
C SER A 4 -4.59 12.47 -3.50
N HIS A 5 -5.82 12.12 -3.91
CA HIS A 5 -6.49 10.88 -3.55
C HIS A 5 -5.64 9.64 -3.84
N TYR A 6 -5.09 9.52 -5.05
CA TYR A 6 -4.23 8.40 -5.42
C TYR A 6 -2.98 8.33 -4.54
N LYS A 7 -2.30 9.48 -4.34
CA LYS A 7 -1.09 9.56 -3.51
C LYS A 7 -1.37 9.16 -2.06
N LYS A 8 -2.47 9.64 -1.47
CA LYS A 8 -2.89 9.27 -0.11
C LYS A 8 -3.15 7.78 0.01
N VAL A 9 -3.86 7.16 -0.94
CA VAL A 9 -4.13 5.72 -0.90
C VAL A 9 -2.83 4.92 -1.00
N LEU A 10 -1.96 5.26 -1.95
CA LEU A 10 -0.70 4.57 -2.15
C LEU A 10 0.20 4.65 -0.91
N LEU A 11 0.43 5.86 -0.40
CA LEU A 11 1.31 6.10 0.74
C LEU A 11 0.73 5.54 2.04
N LEU A 12 -0.58 5.69 2.27
CA LEU A 12 -1.22 5.15 3.47
C LEU A 12 -1.19 3.63 3.47
N LEU A 13 -1.58 2.98 2.36
CA LEU A 13 -1.57 1.53 2.29
C LEU A 13 -0.16 0.98 2.44
N LYS A 14 0.84 1.59 1.79
CA LYS A 14 2.24 1.20 1.96
C LYS A 14 2.68 1.32 3.44
N SER A 15 2.33 2.42 4.10
CA SER A 15 2.70 2.67 5.50
C SER A 15 2.05 1.70 6.47
N VAL A 16 0.75 1.41 6.35
CA VAL A 16 0.07 0.46 7.26
C VAL A 16 0.46 -1.00 7.00
N ILE A 17 0.95 -1.34 5.79
CA ILE A 17 1.49 -2.67 5.50
C ILE A 17 2.88 -2.83 6.11
N PHE A 18 3.77 -1.84 5.95
CA PHE A 18 5.10 -1.87 6.56
C PHE A 18 5.03 -1.83 8.10
N ASN A 19 4.14 -1.02 8.66
CA ASN A 19 4.07 -0.82 10.10
C ASN A 19 3.48 -2.02 10.90
N TYR A 20 3.17 -3.15 10.27
CA TYR A 20 2.68 -4.35 10.98
C TYR A 20 3.68 -4.91 12.00
N HIS A 21 4.97 -4.65 11.82
CA HIS A 21 6.04 -5.08 12.73
C HIS A 21 6.86 -3.91 13.29
N GLY A 22 6.33 -2.69 13.14
CA GLY A 22 7.08 -1.45 13.36
C GLY A 22 7.88 -1.05 12.11
N LEU A 23 7.87 0.24 11.81
CA LEU A 23 8.50 0.80 10.63
C LEU A 23 10.01 0.98 10.82
N ASP A 24 10.83 0.22 10.08
CA ASP A 24 12.29 0.35 10.13
C ASP A 24 12.82 1.51 9.26
N GLU A 25 14.13 1.81 9.36
CA GLU A 25 14.76 2.90 8.61
C GLU A 25 14.71 2.70 7.08
N ASP A 26 14.78 1.45 6.60
CA ASP A 26 14.72 1.14 5.18
C ASP A 26 13.29 1.35 4.65
N GLU A 27 12.27 0.96 5.41
CA GLU A 27 10.87 1.19 5.07
C GLU A 27 10.50 2.68 5.09
N GLN A 28 11.02 3.44 6.06
CA GLN A 28 10.89 4.90 6.09
C GLN A 28 11.50 5.53 4.84
N LYS A 29 12.68 5.06 4.43
CA LYS A 29 13.35 5.53 3.22
C LYS A 29 12.52 5.21 1.98
N ILE A 30 12.00 3.99 1.85
CA ILE A 30 11.12 3.60 0.73
C ILE A 30 9.89 4.49 0.67
N LEU A 31 9.25 4.81 1.80
CA LEU A 31 8.10 5.71 1.86
C LEU A 31 8.45 7.12 1.39
N LYS A 32 9.58 7.66 1.85
CA LYS A 32 10.06 8.97 1.45
C LYS A 32 10.39 9.03 -0.05
N GLU A 33 11.12 8.05 -0.56
CA GLU A 33 11.43 7.96 -2.00
C GLU A 33 10.16 7.82 -2.84
N THR A 34 9.20 7.01 -2.39
CA THR A 34 7.89 6.87 -3.06
C THR A 34 7.17 8.23 -3.10
N ALA A 35 7.15 8.96 -1.99
CA ALA A 35 6.52 10.27 -1.91
C ALA A 35 7.21 11.29 -2.84
N GLU A 36 8.54 11.33 -2.88
CA GLU A 36 9.29 12.20 -3.77
C GLU A 36 8.99 11.89 -5.26
N GLN A 37 8.99 10.61 -5.65
CA GLN A 37 8.70 10.17 -7.01
C GLN A 37 7.31 10.58 -7.51
N ILE A 38 6.31 10.58 -6.62
CA ILE A 38 4.93 10.96 -6.98
C ILE A 38 4.61 12.43 -6.67
N ASN A 39 5.59 13.24 -6.24
CA ASN A 39 5.40 14.60 -5.71
C ASN A 39 4.34 14.64 -4.60
N GLY A 40 4.45 13.73 -3.63
CA GLY A 40 3.46 13.44 -2.60
C GLY A 40 3.92 13.73 -1.17
N THR A 41 4.84 14.68 -0.97
CA THR A 41 5.39 15.01 0.36
C THR A 41 4.32 15.46 1.34
N GLU A 42 3.33 16.24 0.88
CA GLU A 42 2.20 16.67 1.71
C GLU A 42 1.31 15.49 2.12
N GLU A 43 1.05 14.56 1.19
CA GLU A 43 0.31 13.35 1.47
C GLU A 43 1.06 12.42 2.42
N LEU A 44 2.38 12.30 2.31
CA LEU A 44 3.19 11.54 3.27
C LEU A 44 3.11 12.14 4.68
N HIS A 45 3.17 13.47 4.78
CA HIS A 45 2.98 14.15 6.06
C HIS A 45 1.59 13.84 6.64
N TRP A 46 0.54 13.89 5.82
CA TRP A 46 -0.81 13.52 6.24
C TRP A 46 -0.90 12.05 6.68
N VAL A 47 -0.24 11.12 5.98
CA VAL A 47 -0.19 9.69 6.36
C VAL A 47 0.47 9.50 7.72
N ASN A 48 1.57 10.19 7.98
CA ASN A 48 2.24 10.13 9.27
C ASN A 48 1.32 10.63 10.40
N GLN A 49 0.60 11.74 10.18
CA GLN A 49 -0.39 12.22 11.15
C GLN A 49 -1.55 11.24 11.33
N PHE A 50 -2.03 10.63 10.24
CA PHE A 50 -3.08 9.62 10.28
C PHE A 50 -2.68 8.46 11.16
N ILE A 51 -1.48 7.91 11.01
CA ILE A 51 -1.00 6.77 11.81
C ILE A 51 -0.78 7.19 13.27
N LEU A 52 -0.15 8.34 13.52
CA LEU A 52 0.15 8.83 14.87
C LEU A 52 -1.10 9.09 15.72
N GLU A 53 -2.23 9.43 15.09
CA GLU A 53 -3.49 9.67 15.81
C GLU A 53 -3.97 8.43 16.58
N ASP A 54 -3.85 7.25 15.99
CA ASP A 54 -4.16 5.97 16.62
C ASP A 54 -3.50 4.85 15.80
N ASP A 55 -2.32 4.45 16.26
CA ASP A 55 -1.45 3.46 15.62
C ASP A 55 -2.05 2.05 15.69
N LEU A 56 -2.72 1.72 16.80
CA LEU A 56 -3.30 0.40 17.03
C LEU A 56 -4.48 0.12 16.08
N SER A 57 -5.29 1.15 15.79
CA SER A 57 -6.41 1.04 14.84
C SER A 57 -6.07 1.50 13.42
N ALA A 58 -4.83 1.90 13.14
CA ALA A 58 -4.43 2.53 11.89
C ALA A 58 -4.82 1.72 10.64
N PHE A 59 -4.64 0.39 10.65
CA PHE A 59 -5.02 -0.46 9.52
C PHE A 59 -6.53 -0.48 9.26
N ASP A 60 -7.35 -0.64 10.29
CA ASP A 60 -8.80 -0.67 10.15
C ASP A 60 -9.36 0.70 9.75
N ARG A 61 -8.81 1.79 10.30
CA ARG A 61 -9.14 3.16 9.87
C ARG A 61 -8.71 3.40 8.43
N ALA A 62 -7.53 2.95 8.02
CA ALA A 62 -7.05 3.07 6.65
C ALA A 62 -7.97 2.33 5.67
N ARG A 63 -8.41 1.12 6.02
CA ARG A 63 -9.41 0.37 5.24
C ARG A 63 -10.73 1.13 5.13
N GLY A 64 -11.20 1.74 6.21
CA GLY A 64 -12.35 2.64 6.22
C GLY A 64 -12.18 3.81 5.25
N PHE A 65 -11.02 4.48 5.31
CA PHE A 65 -10.67 5.56 4.37
C PHE A 65 -10.65 5.06 2.92
N PHE A 66 -10.00 3.94 2.60
CA PHE A 66 -9.96 3.41 1.23
C PHE A 66 -11.35 3.19 0.67
N ASN A 67 -12.28 2.65 1.47
CA ASN A 67 -13.64 2.36 1.02
C ASN A 67 -14.43 3.61 0.61
N THR A 68 -14.07 4.81 1.09
CA THR A 68 -14.77 6.05 0.69
C THR A 68 -14.27 6.62 -0.65
N ILE A 69 -13.09 6.21 -1.12
CA ILE A 69 -12.38 6.84 -2.25
C ILE A 69 -12.09 5.84 -3.38
N ILE A 70 -11.92 4.55 -3.09
CA ILE A 70 -11.47 3.55 -4.08
C ILE A 70 -12.42 3.40 -5.27
N GLY A 71 -13.70 3.77 -5.09
CA GLY A 71 -14.70 3.82 -6.15
C GLY A 71 -14.34 4.77 -7.30
N GLU A 72 -13.54 5.80 -7.03
CA GLU A 72 -13.05 6.75 -8.03
C GLU A 72 -11.96 6.15 -8.93
N PHE A 73 -11.32 5.05 -8.51
CA PHE A 73 -10.19 4.47 -9.23
C PHE A 73 -10.63 3.39 -10.20
N SER A 74 -10.03 3.38 -11.39
CA SER A 74 -10.13 2.26 -12.32
C SER A 74 -9.55 0.99 -11.72
N LYS A 75 -9.94 -0.16 -12.27
CA LYS A 75 -9.42 -1.47 -11.87
C LYS A 75 -7.89 -1.51 -11.98
N GLU A 76 -7.35 -0.92 -13.04
CA GLU A 76 -5.92 -0.84 -13.35
C GLU A 76 -5.17 -0.01 -12.30
N GLN A 77 -5.72 1.14 -11.88
CA GLN A 77 -5.11 1.95 -10.82
C GLN A 77 -5.08 1.23 -9.47
N ARG A 78 -6.16 0.52 -9.11
CA ARG A 78 -6.22 -0.27 -7.87
C ARG A 78 -5.17 -1.37 -7.89
N LEU A 79 -5.04 -2.06 -9.03
CA LEU A 79 -4.08 -3.13 -9.21
C LEU A 79 -2.64 -2.61 -9.18
N GLU A 80 -2.38 -1.47 -9.81
CA GLU A 80 -1.07 -0.82 -9.80
C GLU A 80 -0.61 -0.47 -8.37
N ILE A 81 -1.50 0.08 -7.55
CA ILE A 81 -1.18 0.38 -6.14
C ILE A 81 -0.74 -0.89 -5.39
N ILE A 82 -1.51 -1.98 -5.49
CA ILE A 82 -1.18 -3.23 -4.80
C ILE A 82 0.13 -3.83 -5.32
N ARG A 83 0.38 -3.78 -6.64
CA ARG A 83 1.63 -4.27 -7.23
C ARG A 83 2.85 -3.52 -6.71
N GLN A 84 2.79 -2.19 -6.67
CA GLN A 84 3.89 -1.38 -6.14
C GLN A 84 4.21 -1.72 -4.68
N ILE A 85 3.20 -1.99 -3.87
CA ILE A 85 3.40 -2.34 -2.46
C ILE A 85 3.94 -3.76 -2.34
N TRP A 86 3.44 -4.71 -3.13
CA TRP A 86 3.97 -6.07 -3.17
C TRP A 86 5.44 -6.10 -3.61
N ASP A 87 5.79 -5.36 -4.67
CA ASP A 87 7.17 -5.24 -5.14
C ASP A 87 8.08 -4.59 -4.11
N ALA A 88 7.63 -3.52 -3.45
CA ALA A 88 8.38 -2.87 -2.38
C ALA A 88 8.58 -3.78 -1.16
N ASN A 89 7.60 -4.63 -0.83
CA ASN A 89 7.77 -5.62 0.22
C ASN A 89 8.76 -6.71 -0.21
N ARG A 90 8.63 -7.23 -1.44
CA ARG A 90 9.53 -8.27 -1.95
C ARG A 90 10.97 -7.79 -2.09
N SER A 91 11.22 -6.51 -2.39
CA SER A 91 12.58 -5.98 -2.48
C SER A 91 13.34 -6.04 -1.14
N LYS A 92 12.64 -6.19 -0.01
CA LYS A 92 13.24 -6.46 1.31
C LYS A 92 13.82 -7.88 1.43
N GLY A 93 13.54 -8.76 0.47
CA GLY A 93 14.01 -10.15 0.43
C GLY A 93 12.99 -11.19 0.91
N TYR A 94 11.92 -10.76 1.58
CA TYR A 94 10.78 -11.61 1.94
C TYR A 94 9.50 -10.77 2.08
N VAL A 95 8.35 -11.44 2.09
CA VAL A 95 7.04 -10.85 2.47
C VAL A 95 6.48 -11.73 3.58
N SER A 96 6.08 -11.13 4.70
CA SER A 96 5.53 -11.87 5.83
C SER A 96 4.11 -12.39 5.52
N GLU A 97 3.65 -13.40 6.26
CA GLU A 97 2.30 -13.94 6.08
C GLU A 97 1.22 -12.88 6.34
N ILE A 98 1.43 -12.00 7.33
CA ILE A 98 0.47 -10.94 7.66
C ILE A 98 0.43 -9.86 6.57
N GLU A 99 1.58 -9.43 6.02
CA GLU A 99 1.64 -8.50 4.88
C GLU A 99 0.93 -9.08 3.66
N ALA A 100 1.20 -10.35 3.33
CA ALA A 100 0.58 -11.04 2.20
C ALA A 100 -0.93 -11.18 2.37
N THR A 101 -1.38 -11.59 3.56
CA THR A 101 -2.81 -11.76 3.86
C THR A 101 -3.55 -10.42 3.87
N SER A 102 -2.92 -9.36 4.39
CA SER A 102 -3.49 -8.01 4.37
C SER A 102 -3.63 -7.45 2.97
N LEU A 103 -2.63 -7.64 2.10
CA LEU A 103 -2.71 -7.26 0.69
C LEU A 103 -3.79 -8.06 -0.06
N LEU A 104 -3.92 -9.37 0.20
CA LEU A 104 -5.00 -10.19 -0.37
C LEU A 104 -6.39 -9.74 0.10
N LYS A 105 -6.52 -9.33 1.36
CA LYS A 105 -7.78 -8.79 1.91
C LYS A 105 -8.17 -7.49 1.22
N ILE A 106 -7.23 -6.57 1.07
CA ILE A 106 -7.45 -5.30 0.35
C ILE A 106 -7.77 -5.56 -1.13
N ALA A 107 -7.04 -6.46 -1.79
CA ALA A 107 -7.32 -6.84 -3.17
C ALA A 107 -8.73 -7.41 -3.36
N LYS A 108 -9.22 -8.19 -2.38
CA LYS A 108 -10.60 -8.70 -2.37
C LYS A 108 -11.60 -7.57 -2.21
N ASP A 109 -11.41 -6.67 -1.25
CA ASP A 109 -12.29 -5.53 -1.03
C ASP A 109 -12.38 -4.62 -2.26
N TRP A 110 -11.28 -4.51 -3.01
CA TRP A 110 -11.20 -3.66 -4.21
C TRP A 110 -11.65 -4.36 -5.51
N GLY A 111 -12.02 -5.65 -5.43
CA GLY A 111 -12.49 -6.43 -6.57
C GLY A 111 -11.39 -6.83 -7.57
N ILE A 112 -10.13 -6.91 -7.13
CA ILE A 112 -8.94 -7.19 -7.96
C ILE A 112 -8.13 -8.41 -7.49
N GLN A 113 -8.70 -9.21 -6.58
CA GLN A 113 -8.01 -10.35 -5.98
C GLN A 113 -7.44 -11.34 -7.01
N SER A 114 -8.23 -11.71 -8.01
CA SER A 114 -7.80 -12.67 -9.04
C SER A 114 -6.63 -12.14 -9.87
N ASP A 115 -6.65 -10.86 -10.26
CA ASP A 115 -5.57 -10.24 -11.04
C ASP A 115 -4.30 -10.08 -10.20
N PHE A 116 -4.45 -9.78 -8.91
CA PHE A 116 -3.32 -9.72 -7.99
C PHE A 116 -2.67 -11.09 -7.80
N ILE A 117 -3.46 -12.16 -7.58
CA ILE A 117 -2.94 -13.54 -7.49
C ILE A 117 -2.23 -13.94 -8.78
N ALA A 118 -2.80 -13.62 -9.95
CA ALA A 118 -2.19 -13.91 -11.23
C ALA A 118 -0.82 -13.23 -11.38
N TYR A 119 -0.72 -11.97 -10.95
CA TYR A 119 0.53 -11.22 -10.94
C TYR A 119 1.58 -11.83 -9.98
N VAL A 120 1.21 -12.18 -8.76
CA VAL A 120 2.14 -12.82 -7.81
C VAL A 120 2.69 -14.14 -8.38
N ARG A 121 1.83 -14.93 -9.03
CA ARG A 121 2.22 -16.19 -9.68
C ARG A 121 3.14 -15.97 -10.88
N SER A 122 2.93 -14.93 -11.68
CA SER A 122 3.77 -14.68 -12.86
C SER A 122 5.20 -14.30 -12.47
N ILE A 123 5.38 -13.58 -11.36
CA ILE A 123 6.72 -13.26 -10.83
C ILE A 123 7.46 -14.53 -10.43
N ARG A 124 6.80 -15.44 -9.71
CA ARG A 124 7.40 -16.71 -9.26
C ARG A 124 7.88 -17.58 -10.43
N ASN A 125 7.20 -17.53 -11.57
CA ASN A 125 7.56 -18.34 -12.73
C ASN A 125 8.69 -17.72 -13.57
N ASN A 126 9.07 -16.46 -13.29
CA ASN A 126 10.12 -15.72 -13.99
C ASN A 126 11.41 -15.59 -13.16
N THR A 127 11.49 -16.26 -12.02
CA THR A 127 12.66 -16.31 -11.12
C THR A 127 13.16 -17.74 -11.04
#